data_AF-A0A6F8YPG9-F1
#
_entry.id   AF-A0A6F8YPG9-F1
#
_cell.length_a   1.000
_cell.length_b   1.000
_cell.length_c   1.000
_cell.angle_alpha   90.00
_cell.angle_beta   90.00
_cell.angle_gamma   90.00
#
_symmetry.space_group_name_H-M   'P 1'
#
loop_
_entity.id
_entity.type
_entity.pdbx_description
1 polymer ?
#
loop_
_entity_poly.entity_id
_entity_poly.type
_entity_poly.pdbx_seq_one_letter_code
_entity_poly.pdbx_strand_id
1 'polypeptide(L)'
;MAEASTEIPVAMRDRTILLVGAKFLFWLFFLLVYLPRFAAGHARVTFGVSSADADHTRERCEALSSCGDNHDAFEWAQMTLMRAMSGEIWATTIVLLLLESAFLVVMTAHLIGRRTTARTAMRLWKVQLTVAAASLIVYLALLGIGAVALHRIPENARLAPYQAAFSSPFTDVAMLYYTGVFVAVNALSLAHSRAMARLLPGRRHPVPVAGPSD
;
A
#
# COMPACT_ATOMS: atom_id res chain seq x y z
N MET A 1 28.74 34.76 28.41
CA MET A 1 28.55 33.65 27.45
C MET A 1 27.06 33.52 27.21
N ALA A 2 26.56 33.94 26.05
CA ALA A 2 25.14 33.88 25.75
C ALA A 2 24.79 32.45 25.33
N GLU A 3 24.03 31.72 26.15
CA GLU A 3 23.34 30.52 25.71
C GLU A 3 22.41 30.91 24.56
N ALA A 4 22.76 30.50 23.34
CA ALA A 4 21.87 30.62 22.20
C ALA A 4 20.66 29.70 22.47
N SER A 5 19.60 30.28 23.04
CA SER A 5 18.32 29.63 23.27
C SER A 5 17.89 28.90 22.00
N THR A 6 17.87 27.57 22.05
CA THR A 6 17.33 26.69 21.01
C THR A 6 15.80 26.72 21.04
N GLU A 7 15.21 27.91 21.13
CA GLU A 7 13.77 28.08 20.98
C GLU A 7 13.43 27.85 19.50
N ILE A 8 12.81 26.71 19.24
CA ILE A 8 12.12 26.47 17.98
C ILE A 8 11.12 27.62 17.83
N PRO A 9 11.19 28.42 16.74
CA PRO A 9 10.24 29.51 16.51
C PRO A 9 8.81 28.98 16.67
N VAL A 10 8.00 29.64 17.50
CA VAL A 10 6.64 29.18 17.87
C VAL A 10 5.83 28.78 16.63
N ALA A 11 5.93 29.57 15.55
CA ALA A 11 5.29 29.30 14.26
C ALA A 11 5.70 27.98 13.59
N MET A 12 6.93 27.49 13.78
CA MET A 12 7.37 26.18 13.28
C MET A 12 6.81 25.03 14.12
N ARG A 13 6.67 25.23 15.44
CA ARG A 13 6.07 24.25 16.35
C ARG A 13 4.60 24.04 16.02
N ASP A 14 3.83 25.13 15.83
CA ASP A 14 2.40 25.06 15.52
C ASP A 14 2.13 24.34 14.19
N ARG A 15 2.94 24.61 13.16
CA ARG A 15 2.86 23.90 11.87
C ARG A 15 3.15 22.41 12.01
N THR A 16 4.14 22.05 12.83
CA THR A 16 4.49 20.64 13.06
C THR A 16 3.38 19.90 13.81
N ILE A 17 2.77 20.54 14.82
CA ILE A 17 1.63 19.98 15.55
C ILE A 17 0.45 19.76 14.60
N LEU A 18 0.13 20.74 13.75
CA LEU A 18 -0.98 20.65 12.81
C LEU A 18 -0.78 19.52 11.79
N LEU A 19 0.42 19.37 11.23
CA LEU A 19 0.73 18.30 10.28
C LEU A 19 0.73 16.92 10.94
N VAL A 20 1.30 16.79 12.15
CA VAL A 20 1.26 15.52 12.90
C VAL A 20 -0.18 15.17 13.26
N GLY A 21 -0.97 16.12 13.73
CA GLY A 21 -2.39 15.93 14.02
C GLY A 21 -3.18 15.49 12.79
N ALA A 22 -2.99 16.17 11.65
CA ALA A 22 -3.59 15.79 10.38
C ALA A 22 -3.15 14.38 9.93
N LYS A 23 -1.89 14.00 10.17
CA LYS A 23 -1.40 12.65 9.88
C LYS A 23 -2.04 11.60 10.79
N PHE A 24 -2.24 11.88 12.07
CA PHE A 24 -2.98 11.01 12.98
C PHE A 24 -4.42 10.80 12.52
N LEU A 25 -5.11 11.87 12.11
CA LEU A 25 -6.46 11.78 11.56
C LEU A 25 -6.49 10.94 10.27
N PHE A 26 -5.51 11.16 9.38
CA PHE A 26 -5.36 10.36 8.17
C PHE A 26 -5.08 8.88 8.47
N TRP A 27 -4.20 8.59 9.42
CA TRP A 27 -3.91 7.23 9.87
C TRP A 27 -5.13 6.57 10.50
N LEU A 28 -5.90 7.30 11.31
CA LEU A 28 -7.12 6.80 11.93
C LEU A 28 -8.20 6.51 10.87
N PHE A 29 -8.38 7.41 9.90
CA PHE A 29 -9.22 7.17 8.73
C PHE A 29 -8.78 5.91 7.96
N PHE A 30 -7.46 5.76 7.75
CA PHE A 30 -6.91 4.59 7.08
C PHE A 30 -7.21 3.30 7.85
N LEU A 31 -7.05 3.32 9.18
CA LEU A 31 -7.30 2.16 10.03
C LEU A 31 -8.79 1.81 10.12
N LEU A 32 -9.68 2.81 10.28
CA LEU A 32 -11.09 2.59 10.56
C LEU A 32 -11.97 2.48 9.31
N VAL A 33 -11.55 3.07 8.20
CA VAL A 33 -12.33 3.11 6.96
C VAL A 33 -11.64 2.32 5.87
N TYR A 34 -10.39 2.65 5.54
CA TYR A 34 -9.70 2.06 4.40
C TYR A 34 -9.41 0.56 4.62
N LEU A 35 -8.87 0.17 5.77
CA LEU A 35 -8.57 -1.22 6.08
C LEU A 35 -9.82 -2.13 6.00
N PRO A 36 -10.94 -1.86 6.70
CA PRO A 36 -12.10 -2.75 6.66
C PRO A 36 -12.90 -2.63 5.36
N ARG A 37 -13.10 -1.42 4.81
CA ARG A 37 -13.98 -1.22 3.65
C ARG A 37 -13.28 -1.46 2.33
N PHE A 38 -12.02 -1.07 2.21
CA PHE A 38 -11.29 -1.15 0.95
C PHE A 38 -10.37 -2.36 0.91
N ALA A 39 -9.37 -2.48 1.77
CA ALA A 39 -8.42 -3.59 1.68
C ALA A 39 -9.09 -4.94 1.95
N ALA A 40 -9.73 -5.10 3.12
CA ALA A 40 -10.41 -6.33 3.49
C ALA A 40 -11.64 -6.61 2.61
N GLY A 41 -12.44 -5.57 2.35
CA GLY A 41 -13.64 -5.66 1.52
C GLY A 41 -13.33 -6.07 0.09
N HIS A 42 -12.39 -5.39 -0.57
CA HIS A 42 -11.98 -5.71 -1.94
C HIS A 42 -11.30 -7.08 -2.03
N ALA A 43 -10.38 -7.39 -1.11
CA ALA A 43 -9.72 -8.70 -1.09
C ALA A 43 -10.72 -9.85 -0.95
N ARG A 44 -11.79 -9.66 -0.16
CA ARG A 44 -12.85 -10.65 0.01
C ARG A 44 -13.81 -10.71 -1.19
N VAL A 45 -14.23 -9.58 -1.74
CA VAL A 45 -15.25 -9.54 -2.79
C VAL A 45 -14.67 -9.90 -4.16
N THR A 46 -13.47 -9.40 -4.47
CA THR A 46 -12.85 -9.59 -5.78
C THR A 46 -12.01 -10.85 -5.84
N PHE A 47 -11.30 -11.20 -4.75
CA PHE A 47 -10.39 -12.34 -4.73
C PHE A 47 -10.82 -13.48 -3.78
N GLY A 48 -11.98 -13.33 -3.12
CA GLY A 48 -12.54 -14.40 -2.29
C GLY A 48 -13.13 -15.49 -3.17
N VAL A 49 -12.60 -16.70 -3.03
CA VAL A 49 -13.16 -17.90 -3.64
C VAL A 49 -13.79 -18.73 -2.52
N SER A 50 -15.09 -19.00 -2.62
CA SER A 50 -15.74 -19.93 -1.69
C SER A 50 -15.48 -21.38 -2.11
N SER A 51 -15.53 -22.32 -1.16
CA SER A 51 -15.43 -23.75 -1.48
C SER A 51 -16.57 -24.20 -2.41
N ALA A 52 -17.77 -23.63 -2.23
CA ALA A 52 -18.90 -23.91 -3.10
C ALA A 52 -18.68 -23.45 -4.55
N ASP A 53 -18.02 -22.30 -4.77
CA ASP A 53 -17.67 -21.84 -6.12
C ASP A 53 -16.66 -22.77 -6.78
N ALA A 54 -15.70 -23.27 -6.00
CA ALA A 54 -14.68 -24.22 -6.46
C ALA A 54 -15.32 -25.55 -6.86
N ASP A 55 -16.13 -26.15 -5.97
CA ASP A 55 -16.81 -27.42 -6.19
C ASP A 55 -17.73 -27.35 -7.43
N HIS A 56 -18.52 -26.28 -7.57
CA HIS A 56 -19.44 -26.10 -8.70
C HIS A 56 -18.73 -25.94 -10.05
N THR A 57 -17.59 -25.22 -10.08
CA THR A 57 -16.78 -25.10 -11.30
C THR A 57 -16.08 -26.42 -11.62
N ARG A 58 -15.66 -27.18 -10.61
CA ARG A 58 -15.08 -28.51 -10.80
C ARG A 58 -16.08 -29.47 -11.44
N GLU A 59 -17.28 -29.59 -10.87
CA GLU A 59 -18.36 -30.43 -11.40
C GLU A 59 -18.71 -30.09 -12.86
N ARG A 60 -18.76 -28.79 -13.20
CA ARG A 60 -18.99 -28.35 -14.58
C ARG A 60 -17.85 -28.70 -15.54
N CYS A 61 -16.61 -28.62 -15.07
CA CYS A 61 -15.43 -28.91 -15.89
C CYS A 61 -15.27 -30.43 -16.10
N GLU A 62 -15.54 -31.24 -15.07
CA GLU A 62 -15.56 -32.71 -15.16
C GLU A 62 -16.56 -33.20 -16.23
N ALA A 63 -17.69 -32.51 -16.40
CA ALA A 63 -18.71 -32.84 -17.40
C ALA A 63 -18.30 -32.51 -18.86
N LEU A 64 -17.14 -31.89 -19.10
CA LEU A 64 -16.72 -31.39 -20.41
C LEU A 64 -15.44 -32.05 -20.92
N SER A 65 -15.50 -32.60 -22.13
CA SER A 65 -14.32 -33.23 -22.79
C SER A 65 -13.17 -32.24 -23.04
N SER A 66 -13.44 -30.94 -23.09
CA SER A 66 -12.42 -29.89 -23.26
C SER A 66 -11.56 -29.65 -22.03
N CYS A 67 -12.00 -30.08 -20.85
CA CYS A 67 -11.21 -29.99 -19.61
C CYS A 67 -10.20 -31.14 -19.49
N GLY A 68 -10.52 -32.31 -20.05
CA GLY A 68 -9.72 -33.53 -19.89
C GLY A 68 -9.43 -33.86 -18.42
N ASP A 69 -8.28 -34.49 -18.15
CA ASP A 69 -7.85 -34.87 -16.80
C ASP A 69 -7.24 -33.70 -15.99
N ASN A 70 -7.32 -32.46 -16.50
CA ASN A 70 -6.63 -31.29 -15.92
C ASN A 70 -7.53 -30.42 -15.02
N HIS A 71 -8.76 -30.85 -14.72
CA HIS A 71 -9.75 -30.06 -13.97
C HIS A 71 -9.21 -29.61 -12.60
N ASP A 72 -8.62 -30.51 -11.82
CA ASP A 72 -8.02 -30.19 -10.52
C ASP A 72 -6.84 -29.21 -10.63
N ALA A 73 -6.03 -29.36 -11.69
CA ALA A 73 -4.89 -28.47 -11.93
C ALA A 73 -5.35 -27.05 -12.27
N PHE A 74 -6.43 -26.90 -13.06
CA PHE A 74 -7.01 -25.60 -13.38
C PHE A 74 -7.67 -24.94 -12.16
N GLU A 75 -8.39 -25.69 -11.35
CA GLU A 75 -9.00 -25.18 -10.12
C GLU A 75 -7.92 -24.69 -9.14
N TRP A 76 -6.92 -25.54 -8.88
CA TRP A 76 -5.82 -25.24 -7.96
C TRP A 76 -5.02 -24.00 -8.39
N ALA A 77 -4.73 -23.87 -9.69
CA ALA A 77 -4.00 -22.72 -10.22
C ALA A 77 -4.78 -21.41 -10.01
N GLN A 78 -6.09 -21.41 -10.29
CA GLN A 78 -6.93 -20.24 -10.09
C GLN A 78 -7.05 -19.88 -8.60
N MET A 79 -7.33 -20.86 -7.72
CA MET A 79 -7.41 -20.62 -6.28
C MET A 79 -6.10 -20.10 -5.70
N THR A 80 -4.96 -20.65 -6.12
CA THR A 80 -3.64 -20.24 -5.65
C THR A 80 -3.37 -18.79 -6.00
N LEU A 81 -3.69 -18.37 -7.23
CA LEU A 81 -3.49 -16.99 -7.65
C LEU A 81 -4.43 -16.02 -6.93
N MET A 82 -5.70 -16.37 -6.74
CA MET A 82 -6.67 -15.56 -6.00
C MET A 82 -6.26 -15.38 -4.54
N ARG A 83 -5.78 -16.46 -3.89
CA ARG A 83 -5.21 -16.40 -2.54
C ARG A 83 -3.95 -15.55 -2.48
N ALA A 84 -3.07 -15.64 -3.49
CA ALA A 84 -1.87 -14.81 -3.57
C ALA A 84 -2.23 -13.32 -3.69
N MET A 85 -3.20 -12.96 -4.54
CA MET A 85 -3.70 -11.58 -4.68
C MET A 85 -4.28 -11.05 -3.37
N SER A 86 -5.16 -11.84 -2.74
CA SER A 86 -5.76 -11.48 -1.45
C SER A 86 -4.70 -11.32 -0.36
N GLY A 87 -3.75 -12.26 -0.30
CA GLY A 87 -2.62 -12.22 0.63
C GLY A 87 -1.71 -11.00 0.43
N GLU A 88 -1.41 -10.66 -0.83
CA GLU A 88 -0.59 -9.49 -1.17
C GLU A 88 -1.26 -8.18 -0.73
N ILE A 89 -2.58 -8.02 -0.99
CA ILE A 89 -3.34 -6.86 -0.52
C ILE A 89 -3.27 -6.73 1.01
N TRP A 90 -3.49 -7.83 1.73
CA TRP A 90 -3.45 -7.86 3.19
C TRP A 90 -2.05 -7.55 3.74
N ALA A 91 -1.04 -8.25 3.25
CA ALA A 91 0.34 -8.10 3.68
C ALA A 91 0.82 -6.66 3.44
N THR A 92 0.62 -6.13 2.24
CA THR A 92 0.98 -4.75 1.89
C THR A 92 0.27 -3.74 2.79
N THR A 93 -1.03 -3.92 3.03
CA THR A 93 -1.79 -2.99 3.90
C THR A 93 -1.26 -2.99 5.33
N ILE A 94 -0.96 -4.17 5.89
CA ILE A 94 -0.41 -4.30 7.26
C ILE A 94 0.97 -3.66 7.34
N VAL A 95 1.86 -3.94 6.37
CA VAL A 95 3.22 -3.37 6.36
C VAL A 95 3.18 -1.84 6.27
N LEU A 96 2.33 -1.29 5.39
CA LEU A 96 2.15 0.15 5.27
C LEU A 96 1.61 0.76 6.58
N LEU A 97 0.62 0.13 7.21
CA LEU A 97 0.09 0.56 8.50
C LEU A 97 1.19 0.61 9.58
N LEU A 98 2.00 -0.44 9.68
CA LEU A 98 3.10 -0.51 10.66
C LEU A 98 4.16 0.56 10.40
N LEU A 99 4.52 0.79 9.13
CA LEU A 99 5.47 1.84 8.76
C LEU A 99 4.93 3.24 9.06
N GLU A 100 3.64 3.48 8.81
CA GLU A 100 2.97 4.74 9.16
C GLU A 100 2.89 4.95 10.68
N SER A 101 2.59 3.91 11.45
CA SER A 101 2.64 3.97 12.92
C SER A 101 4.05 4.26 13.41
N ALA A 102 5.08 3.62 12.86
CA ALA A 102 6.48 3.89 13.20
C ALA A 102 6.87 5.35 12.87
N PHE A 103 6.42 5.87 11.74
CA PHE A 103 6.64 7.27 11.35
C PHE A 103 5.96 8.23 12.34
N LEU A 104 4.70 7.99 12.70
CA LEU A 104 3.97 8.76 13.70
C LEU A 104 4.67 8.75 15.06
N VAL A 105 5.17 7.60 15.51
CA VAL A 105 5.94 7.49 16.76
C VAL A 105 7.18 8.37 16.73
N VAL A 106 7.93 8.39 15.61
CA VAL A 106 9.12 9.26 15.46
C VAL A 106 8.73 10.74 15.50
N MET A 107 7.63 11.13 14.86
CA MET A 107 7.17 12.51 14.85
C MET A 107 6.63 12.97 16.21
N THR A 108 5.87 12.12 16.90
CA THR A 108 5.38 12.41 18.26
C THR A 108 6.54 12.50 19.25
N ALA A 109 7.53 11.62 19.16
CA ALA A 109 8.73 11.70 19.99
C ALA A 109 9.48 13.03 19.77
N HIS A 110 9.52 13.53 18.53
CA HIS A 110 10.08 14.86 18.25
C HIS A 110 9.33 15.98 18.97
N LEU A 111 8.00 15.97 18.92
CA LEU A 111 7.15 16.98 19.56
C LEU A 111 7.31 17.01 21.08
N ILE A 112 7.58 15.86 21.70
CA ILE A 112 7.84 15.73 23.15
C ILE A 112 9.28 16.16 23.52
N GLY A 113 10.08 16.64 22.55
CA GLY A 113 11.43 17.12 22.79
C GLY A 113 12.49 16.02 22.87
N ARG A 114 12.17 14.78 22.48
CA ARG A 114 13.19 13.73 22.32
C ARG A 114 14.03 14.03 21.08
N ARG A 115 15.34 13.77 21.16
CA ARG A 115 16.27 13.94 20.04
C ARG A 115 15.98 12.92 18.93
N THR A 116 15.05 13.23 18.05
CA THR A 116 14.84 12.54 16.79
C THR A 116 15.49 13.33 15.65
N THR A 117 16.09 12.62 14.71
CA THR A 117 16.81 13.25 13.61
C THR A 117 15.98 13.25 12.34
N ALA A 118 16.10 14.32 11.53
CA ALA A 118 15.55 14.35 10.18
C ALA A 118 15.98 13.14 9.33
N ARG A 119 17.18 12.59 9.60
CA ARG A 119 17.70 11.39 8.95
C ARG A 119 16.83 10.16 9.24
N THR A 120 16.38 9.97 10.48
CA THR A 120 15.51 8.83 10.85
C THR A 120 14.17 8.92 10.13
N ALA A 121 13.51 10.08 10.17
CA ALA A 121 12.23 10.29 9.49
C ALA A 121 12.36 10.13 7.96
N MET A 122 13.42 10.69 7.36
CA MET A 122 13.68 10.52 5.92
C MET A 122 14.00 9.08 5.54
N ARG A 123 14.68 8.31 6.42
CA ARG A 123 14.92 6.88 6.18
C ARG A 123 13.61 6.10 6.20
N LEU A 124 12.75 6.32 7.20
CA LEU A 124 11.43 5.70 7.26
C LEU A 124 10.58 6.06 6.04
N TRP A 125 10.59 7.33 5.63
CA TRP A 125 9.90 7.77 4.42
C TRP A 125 10.39 7.05 3.16
N LYS A 126 11.71 6.87 2.99
CA LYS A 126 12.27 6.12 1.85
C LYS A 126 11.86 4.65 1.89
N VAL A 127 11.81 4.03 3.07
CA VAL A 127 11.35 2.66 3.24
C VAL A 127 9.87 2.56 2.85
N GLN A 128 9.02 3.47 3.33
CA GLN A 128 7.60 3.54 2.92
C GLN A 128 7.45 3.66 1.41
N LEU A 129 8.22 4.54 0.76
CA LEU A 129 8.19 4.71 -0.69
C LEU A 129 8.60 3.42 -1.42
N THR A 130 9.66 2.77 -0.96
CA THR A 130 10.18 1.54 -1.57
C THR A 130 9.18 0.41 -1.45
N VAL A 131 8.57 0.24 -0.26
CA VAL A 131 7.54 -0.78 -0.03
C VAL A 131 6.31 -0.49 -0.89
N ALA A 132 5.78 0.74 -0.89
CA ALA A 132 4.63 1.09 -1.71
C ALA A 132 4.86 0.83 -3.21
N ALA A 133 6.06 1.17 -3.71
CA ALA A 133 6.43 0.91 -5.09
C ALA A 133 6.58 -0.60 -5.38
N ALA A 134 7.26 -1.35 -4.50
CA ALA A 134 7.44 -2.79 -4.64
C ALA A 134 6.10 -3.53 -4.64
N SER A 135 5.22 -3.21 -3.69
CA SER A 135 3.87 -3.77 -3.61
C SER A 135 3.05 -3.48 -4.87
N LEU A 136 3.13 -2.26 -5.41
CA LEU A 136 2.44 -1.93 -6.66
C LEU A 136 2.98 -2.77 -7.84
N ILE A 137 4.29 -2.98 -7.92
CA ILE A 137 4.90 -3.81 -8.96
C ILE A 137 4.44 -5.27 -8.82
N VAL A 138 4.48 -5.83 -7.61
CA VAL A 138 4.03 -7.21 -7.34
C VAL A 138 2.55 -7.37 -7.69
N TYR A 139 1.70 -6.43 -7.28
CA TYR A 139 0.28 -6.42 -7.60
C TYR A 139 0.03 -6.42 -9.11
N LEU A 140 0.68 -5.51 -9.85
CA LEU A 140 0.55 -5.43 -11.32
C LEU A 140 1.09 -6.70 -12.01
N ALA A 141 2.16 -7.30 -11.50
CA ALA A 141 2.70 -8.55 -12.01
C ALA A 141 1.72 -9.71 -11.82
N LEU A 142 1.11 -9.85 -10.63
CA LEU A 142 0.11 -10.87 -10.36
C LEU A 142 -1.16 -10.68 -11.22
N LEU A 143 -1.59 -9.44 -11.44
CA LEU A 143 -2.67 -9.12 -12.39
C LEU A 143 -2.33 -9.57 -13.83
N GLY A 144 -1.12 -9.28 -14.28
CA GLY A 144 -0.64 -9.70 -15.60
C GLY A 144 -0.58 -11.23 -15.73
N ILE A 145 -0.04 -11.92 -14.72
CA ILE A 145 0.03 -13.39 -14.68
C ILE A 145 -1.38 -13.97 -14.73
N GLY A 146 -2.33 -13.43 -13.97
CA GLY A 146 -3.71 -13.90 -13.96
C GLY A 146 -4.44 -13.73 -15.27
N ALA A 147 -4.27 -12.57 -15.92
CA ALA A 147 -4.84 -12.31 -17.24
C ALA A 147 -4.26 -13.25 -18.31
N VAL A 148 -2.94 -13.47 -18.32
CA VAL A 148 -2.31 -14.40 -19.26
C VAL A 148 -2.77 -15.83 -18.99
N ALA A 149 -2.89 -16.24 -17.72
CA ALA A 149 -3.37 -17.56 -17.35
C ALA A 149 -4.86 -17.76 -17.71
N LEU A 150 -5.70 -16.72 -17.61
CA LEU A 150 -7.11 -16.76 -17.99
C LEU A 150 -7.29 -17.22 -19.45
N HIS A 151 -6.46 -16.70 -20.37
CA HIS A 151 -6.51 -17.07 -21.79
C HIS A 151 -6.12 -18.54 -22.06
N ARG A 152 -5.43 -19.19 -21.12
CA ARG A 152 -5.03 -20.60 -21.24
C ARG A 152 -6.06 -21.58 -20.67
N ILE A 153 -7.03 -21.08 -19.90
CA ILE A 153 -8.07 -21.89 -19.27
C ILE A 153 -9.33 -21.85 -20.16
N PRO A 154 -9.92 -23.02 -20.51
CA PRO A 154 -11.20 -23.06 -21.23
C PRO A 154 -12.28 -22.25 -20.51
N GLU A 155 -13.12 -21.51 -21.25
CA GLU A 155 -14.12 -20.62 -20.64
C GLU A 155 -15.01 -21.29 -19.60
N ASN A 156 -15.40 -22.54 -19.86
CA ASN A 156 -16.27 -23.30 -18.98
C ASN A 156 -15.58 -23.83 -17.71
N ALA A 157 -14.25 -23.76 -17.63
CA ALA A 157 -13.42 -24.16 -16.50
C ALA A 157 -12.98 -22.98 -15.61
N ARG A 158 -13.41 -21.76 -15.97
CA ARG A 158 -13.04 -20.54 -15.24
C ARG A 158 -13.96 -20.37 -14.04
N LEU A 159 -13.38 -20.12 -12.87
CA LEU A 159 -14.13 -19.67 -11.70
C LEU A 159 -14.71 -18.29 -12.01
N ALA A 160 -16.00 -18.07 -11.73
CA ALA A 160 -16.64 -16.78 -12.00
C ALA A 160 -15.91 -15.59 -11.34
N PRO A 161 -15.44 -15.69 -10.07
CA PRO A 161 -14.61 -14.64 -9.46
C PRO A 161 -13.28 -14.41 -10.19
N TYR A 162 -12.64 -15.48 -10.67
CA TYR A 162 -11.37 -15.39 -11.41
C TYR A 162 -11.58 -14.71 -12.76
N GLN A 163 -12.63 -15.09 -13.49
CA GLN A 163 -12.98 -14.44 -14.76
C GLN A 163 -13.32 -12.95 -14.56
N ALA A 164 -14.11 -12.62 -13.53
CA ALA A 164 -14.42 -11.23 -13.21
C ALA A 164 -13.15 -10.42 -12.92
N ALA A 165 -12.22 -10.96 -12.12
CA ALA A 165 -11.00 -10.26 -11.73
C ALA A 165 -10.00 -10.06 -12.89
N PHE A 166 -9.90 -11.02 -13.82
CA PHE A 166 -8.81 -11.06 -14.79
C PHE A 166 -9.23 -10.95 -16.27
N SER A 167 -10.53 -10.88 -16.59
CA SER A 167 -10.98 -10.71 -17.98
C SER A 167 -10.63 -9.34 -18.55
N SER A 168 -10.56 -8.32 -17.69
CA SER A 168 -10.08 -7.00 -18.08
C SER A 168 -9.45 -6.23 -16.92
N PRO A 169 -8.30 -6.67 -16.39
CA PRO A 169 -7.72 -6.10 -15.17
C PRO A 169 -7.33 -4.62 -15.31
N PHE A 170 -7.21 -4.10 -16.55
CA PHE A 170 -6.86 -2.71 -16.82
C PHE A 170 -8.03 -1.85 -17.32
N THR A 171 -9.21 -2.44 -17.58
CA THR A 171 -10.39 -1.67 -18.01
C THR A 171 -11.60 -1.86 -17.09
N ASP A 172 -11.55 -2.84 -16.18
CA ASP A 172 -12.56 -3.02 -15.15
C ASP A 172 -12.57 -1.81 -14.20
N VAL A 173 -13.74 -1.18 -14.09
CA VAL A 173 -13.96 0.02 -13.28
C VAL A 173 -13.68 -0.25 -11.81
N ALA A 174 -14.02 -1.42 -11.28
CA ALA A 174 -13.76 -1.77 -9.89
C ALA A 174 -12.26 -1.94 -9.62
N MET A 175 -11.52 -2.55 -10.55
CA MET A 175 -10.06 -2.72 -10.45
C MET A 175 -9.31 -1.39 -10.58
N LEU A 176 -9.73 -0.54 -11.52
CA LEU A 176 -9.20 0.82 -11.69
C LEU A 176 -9.52 1.71 -10.49
N TYR A 177 -10.73 1.59 -9.95
CA TYR A 177 -11.13 2.29 -8.74
C TYR A 177 -10.26 1.88 -7.55
N TYR A 178 -10.06 0.58 -7.33
CA TYR A 178 -9.23 0.09 -6.23
C TYR A 178 -7.77 0.53 -6.40
N THR A 179 -7.16 0.25 -7.54
CA THR A 179 -5.75 0.59 -7.82
C THR A 179 -5.52 2.10 -7.76
N GLY A 180 -6.45 2.89 -8.34
CA GLY A 180 -6.41 4.34 -8.30
C GLY A 180 -6.52 4.89 -6.89
N VAL A 181 -7.45 4.39 -6.08
CA VAL A 181 -7.58 4.77 -4.67
C VAL A 181 -6.34 4.37 -3.88
N PHE A 182 -5.81 3.15 -4.07
CA PHE A 182 -4.57 2.69 -3.44
C PHE A 182 -3.40 3.63 -3.75
N VAL A 183 -3.16 3.94 -5.03
CA VAL A 183 -2.08 4.83 -5.47
C VAL A 183 -2.27 6.23 -4.90
N ALA A 184 -3.47 6.80 -5.01
CA ALA A 184 -3.76 8.16 -4.53
C ALA A 184 -3.57 8.29 -3.01
N VAL A 185 -4.10 7.34 -2.23
CA VAL A 185 -3.99 7.33 -0.76
C VAL A 185 -2.52 7.18 -0.34
N ASN A 186 -1.77 6.27 -0.95
CA ASN A 186 -0.35 6.09 -0.65
C ASN A 186 0.49 7.31 -1.06
N ALA A 187 0.25 7.88 -2.24
CA ALA A 187 0.95 9.08 -2.70
C ALA A 187 0.71 10.26 -1.76
N LEU A 188 -0.54 10.49 -1.33
CA LEU A 188 -0.89 11.52 -0.36
C LEU A 188 -0.21 11.27 0.99
N SER A 189 -0.23 10.03 1.46
CA SER A 189 0.42 9.63 2.71
C SER A 189 1.94 9.88 2.68
N LEU A 190 2.60 9.47 1.59
CA LEU A 190 4.03 9.67 1.36
C LEU A 190 4.39 11.15 1.21
N ALA A 191 3.58 11.94 0.49
CA ALA A 191 3.80 13.37 0.35
C ALA A 191 3.72 14.07 1.72
N HIS A 192 2.74 13.69 2.54
CA HIS A 192 2.57 14.23 3.88
C HIS A 192 3.72 13.84 4.82
N SER A 193 4.14 12.56 4.81
CA SER A 193 5.31 12.08 5.55
C SER A 193 6.59 12.81 5.14
N ARG A 194 6.79 13.04 3.83
CA ARG A 194 7.92 13.82 3.32
C ARG A 194 7.91 15.26 3.82
N ALA A 195 6.74 15.91 3.80
CA ALA A 195 6.59 17.28 4.27
C ALA A 195 6.98 17.40 5.76
N MET A 196 6.48 16.49 6.61
CA MET A 196 6.85 16.45 8.02
C MET A 196 8.34 16.18 8.25
N ALA A 197 8.92 15.20 7.52
CA ALA A 197 10.33 14.86 7.67
C ALA A 197 11.29 16.01 7.32
N ARG A 198 10.87 16.90 6.40
CA ARG A 198 11.62 18.11 6.01
C ARG A 198 11.58 19.25 7.03
N LEU A 199 10.56 19.28 7.90
CA LEU A 199 10.44 20.28 8.96
C LEU A 199 11.33 19.97 10.16
N LEU A 200 11.79 18.72 10.28
CA LEU A 200 12.75 18.34 11.30
C LEU A 200 14.10 19.03 11.02
N PRO A 201 14.81 19.49 12.05
CA PRO A 201 16.13 20.09 11.89
C PRO A 201 17.09 19.10 11.23
N GLY A 202 17.35 19.30 9.94
CA GLY A 202 18.46 18.66 9.23
C GLY A 202 19.77 19.29 9.68
N ARG A 203 20.87 18.54 9.61
CA ARG A 203 22.21 19.16 9.67
C ARG A 203 22.24 20.22 8.58
N ARG A 204 22.15 21.50 8.97
CA ARG A 204 22.42 22.59 8.04
C ARG A 204 23.84 22.32 7.54
N HIS A 205 24.00 22.08 6.24
CA HIS A 205 25.31 22.25 5.65
C HIS A 205 25.70 23.70 5.97
N PRO A 206 26.89 23.93 6.57
CA PRO A 206 27.33 25.29 6.81
C PRO A 206 27.27 26.00 5.46
N VAL A 207 26.42 27.02 5.36
CA VAL A 207 26.48 27.93 4.22
C VAL A 207 27.89 28.49 4.28
N PRO A 208 28.73 28.29 3.25
CA PRO A 208 30.04 28.93 3.23
C PRO A 208 29.77 30.42 3.34
N VAL A 209 30.14 31.00 4.49
CA VAL A 209 30.14 32.44 4.65
C VAL A 209 31.20 32.91 3.67
N ALA A 210 30.78 33.60 2.61
CA ALA A 210 31.72 34.27 1.74
C ALA A 210 32.55 35.20 2.63
N GLY A 211 33.83 34.87 2.80
CA GLY A 211 34.77 35.73 3.50
C GLY A 211 34.83 37.08 2.78
N PRO A 212 35.14 38.17 3.50
CA PRO A 212 35.29 39.47 2.87
C PRO A 212 36.27 39.36 1.69
N SER A 213 35.82 39.82 0.53
CA SER A 213 36.69 40.06 -0.61
C SER A 213 37.54 41.28 -0.29
N ASP A 214 38.82 41.04 0.00
CA ASP A 214 39.86 42.07 0.11
C ASP A 214 40.06 42.81 -1.22
#